data_AF-A0A1G8GUV8-F1
#
_entry.id   AF-A0A1G8GUV8-F1
#
_cell.length_a   1.000
_cell.length_b   1.000
_cell.length_c   1.000
_cell.angle_alpha   90.00
_cell.angle_beta   90.00
_cell.angle_gamma   90.00
#
_symmetry.space_group_name_H-M   'P 1'
#
loop_
_entity.id
_entity.type
_entity.pdbx_description
1 polymer ?
#
loop_
_entity_poly.entity_id
_entity_poly.type
_entity_poly.pdbx_seq_one_letter_code
_entity_poly.pdbx_strand_id
1 'polypeptide(L)'
;MPEKIENLGNFLMAIIGLLKLIEKSGLLLFRSNFRTNYSHSLEEVLPRLEKLKEHDHIQFPTDFEAMIESGLTGNQLDLKLESFEYSYIEFHEEGGLENLVLVLDKGRILLNSIAGAAPGFGSFAQELIEFIIKELKQRKA
;
A
#
# COMPACT_ATOMS: atom_id res chain seq x y z
N MET A 1 -17.05 9.59 1.67
CA MET A 1 -15.65 9.95 1.93
C MET A 1 -14.89 8.68 2.24
N PRO A 2 -13.64 8.55 1.77
CA PRO A 2 -12.75 7.47 2.22
C PRO A 2 -12.62 7.47 3.75
N GLU A 3 -12.41 6.29 4.33
CA GLU A 3 -12.16 6.17 5.76
C GLU A 3 -10.85 6.84 6.16
N LYS A 4 -10.84 7.40 7.37
CA LYS A 4 -9.67 8.07 7.94
C LYS A 4 -8.55 7.06 8.22
N ILE A 5 -7.30 7.43 7.93
CA ILE A 5 -6.14 6.54 8.08
C ILE A 5 -5.41 6.86 9.39
N GLU A 6 -5.92 6.32 10.51
CA GLU A 6 -5.42 6.68 11.85
C GLU A 6 -4.36 5.71 12.40
N ASN A 7 -4.23 4.52 11.81
CA ASN A 7 -3.27 3.51 12.24
C ASN A 7 -2.83 2.61 11.07
N LEU A 8 -1.86 1.74 11.34
CA LEU A 8 -1.32 0.79 10.38
C LEU A 8 -2.38 -0.19 9.84
N GLY A 9 -3.38 -0.54 10.64
CA GLY A 9 -4.49 -1.39 10.21
C GLY A 9 -5.37 -0.72 9.15
N ASN A 10 -5.76 0.54 9.38
CA ASN A 10 -6.50 1.34 8.38
C ASN A 10 -5.68 1.52 7.10
N PHE A 11 -4.38 1.78 7.24
CA PHE A 11 -3.46 1.89 6.12
C PHE A 11 -3.44 0.61 5.26
N LEU A 12 -3.30 -0.57 5.87
CA LEU A 12 -3.28 -1.84 5.14
C LEU A 12 -4.62 -2.11 4.42
N MET A 13 -5.75 -1.75 5.04
CA MET A 13 -7.07 -1.84 4.41
C MET A 13 -7.19 -0.92 3.19
N ALA A 14 -6.67 0.30 3.28
CA ALA A 14 -6.65 1.23 2.15
C ALA A 14 -5.78 0.69 1.00
N ILE A 15 -4.62 0.10 1.29
CA ILE A 15 -3.78 -0.56 0.28
C ILE A 15 -4.54 -1.72 -0.40
N ILE A 16 -5.19 -2.58 0.38
CA ILE A 16 -6.02 -3.67 -0.16
C ILE A 16 -7.11 -3.13 -1.08
N GLY A 17 -7.77 -2.04 -0.67
CA GLY A 17 -8.78 -1.35 -1.48
C GLY A 17 -8.23 -0.82 -2.79
N LEU A 18 -7.07 -0.14 -2.76
CA LEU A 18 -6.40 0.38 -3.94
C LEU A 18 -6.03 -0.75 -4.91
N LEU A 19 -5.45 -1.85 -4.43
CA LEU A 19 -5.08 -2.98 -5.27
C LEU A 19 -6.31 -3.59 -5.96
N LYS A 20 -7.40 -3.81 -5.22
CA LYS A 20 -8.67 -4.31 -5.80
C LYS A 20 -9.25 -3.34 -6.83
N LEU A 21 -9.14 -2.03 -6.60
CA LEU A 21 -9.58 -1.01 -7.55
C LEU A 21 -8.75 -1.02 -8.84
N ILE A 22 -7.43 -1.16 -8.70
CA ILE A 22 -6.49 -1.26 -9.83
C ILE A 22 -6.80 -2.51 -10.65
N GLU A 23 -7.10 -3.64 -10.02
CA GLU A 23 -7.49 -4.88 -10.71
C GLU A 23 -8.75 -4.69 -11.54
N LYS A 24 -9.80 -4.13 -10.93
CA LYS A 24 -11.06 -3.81 -11.63
C LYS A 24 -10.84 -2.85 -12.80
N SER A 25 -9.86 -1.98 -12.69
CA SER A 25 -9.49 -0.99 -13.71
C SER A 25 -8.43 -1.52 -14.69
N GLY A 26 -8.00 -2.78 -14.55
CA GLY A 26 -6.84 -3.34 -15.26
C GLY A 26 -6.98 -3.35 -16.78
N LEU A 27 -8.20 -3.37 -17.33
CA LEU A 27 -8.46 -3.24 -18.77
C LEU A 27 -8.00 -1.89 -19.32
N LEU A 28 -8.15 -0.83 -18.54
CA LEU A 28 -7.74 0.53 -18.90
C LEU A 28 -6.26 0.75 -18.57
N LEU A 29 -5.82 0.23 -17.43
CA LEU A 29 -4.50 0.54 -16.87
C LEU A 29 -3.37 -0.30 -17.47
N PHE A 30 -3.61 -1.56 -17.86
CA PHE A 30 -2.54 -2.51 -18.16
C PHE A 30 -2.71 -3.26 -19.48
N ARG A 31 -1.59 -3.66 -20.07
CA ARG A 31 -1.56 -4.57 -21.23
C ARG A 31 -1.92 -5.99 -20.78
N SER A 32 -2.40 -6.81 -21.71
CA SER A 32 -2.96 -8.14 -21.41
C SER A 32 -2.06 -9.00 -20.51
N ASN A 33 -0.77 -9.15 -20.86
CA ASN A 33 0.13 -10.00 -20.08
C ASN A 33 0.38 -9.46 -18.67
N PHE A 34 0.55 -8.14 -18.52
CA PHE A 34 0.71 -7.53 -17.21
C PHE A 34 -0.55 -7.71 -16.37
N ARG A 35 -1.74 -7.52 -16.96
CA ARG A 35 -3.02 -7.72 -16.27
C ARG A 35 -3.17 -9.14 -15.73
N THR A 36 -2.84 -10.16 -16.53
CA THR A 36 -2.88 -11.56 -16.10
C THR A 36 -1.92 -11.81 -14.94
N ASN A 37 -0.66 -11.37 -15.06
CA ASN A 37 0.33 -11.54 -13.99
C ASN A 37 -0.07 -10.79 -12.72
N TYR A 38 -0.61 -9.59 -12.86
CA TYR A 38 -1.08 -8.78 -11.75
C TYR A 38 -2.22 -9.47 -10.98
N SER A 39 -3.20 -10.03 -11.68
CA SER A 39 -4.32 -10.74 -11.05
C SER A 39 -3.82 -11.96 -10.27
N HIS A 40 -2.92 -12.77 -10.83
CA HIS A 40 -2.30 -13.89 -10.10
C HIS A 40 -1.49 -13.43 -8.88
N SER A 41 -0.67 -12.39 -9.02
CA SER A 41 0.05 -11.82 -7.89
C SER A 41 -0.91 -11.33 -6.80
N LEU A 42 -2.05 -10.76 -7.18
CA LEU A 42 -3.02 -10.24 -6.24
C LEU A 42 -3.69 -11.35 -5.41
N GLU A 43 -3.97 -12.51 -6.03
CA GLU A 43 -4.47 -13.70 -5.32
C GLU A 43 -3.53 -14.16 -4.21
N GLU A 44 -2.21 -14.01 -4.39
CA GLU A 44 -1.20 -14.34 -3.37
C GLU A 44 -1.01 -13.23 -2.33
N VAL A 45 -1.04 -11.97 -2.76
CA VAL A 45 -0.72 -10.81 -1.92
C VAL A 45 -1.87 -10.45 -0.97
N LEU A 46 -3.13 -10.54 -1.42
CA LEU A 46 -4.28 -10.13 -0.61
C LEU A 46 -4.39 -10.91 0.72
N PRO A 47 -4.37 -12.25 0.75
CA PRO A 47 -4.46 -12.99 2.00
C PRO A 47 -3.29 -12.69 2.96
N ARG A 48 -2.11 -12.39 2.41
CA ARG A 48 -0.93 -12.05 3.21
C ARG A 48 -1.04 -10.66 3.84
N LEU A 49 -1.60 -9.68 3.12
CA LEU A 49 -1.90 -8.36 3.67
C LEU A 49 -2.99 -8.42 4.75
N GLU A 50 -4.04 -9.22 4.54
CA GLU A 50 -5.08 -9.44 5.56
C GLU A 50 -4.48 -10.10 6.82
N LYS A 51 -3.60 -11.10 6.65
CA LYS A 51 -2.89 -11.71 7.78
C LYS A 51 -1.94 -10.74 8.47
N LEU A 52 -1.26 -9.88 7.71
CA LEU A 52 -0.37 -8.85 8.27
C LEU A 52 -1.15 -7.88 9.15
N LYS A 53 -2.35 -7.48 8.72
CA LYS A 53 -3.22 -6.60 9.48
C LYS A 53 -3.46 -7.12 10.89
N GLU A 54 -3.68 -8.42 11.04
CA GLU A 54 -3.93 -9.07 12.34
C GLU A 54 -2.65 -9.38 13.14
N HIS A 55 -1.47 -9.07 12.62
CA HIS A 55 -0.21 -9.40 13.28
C HIS A 55 0.06 -8.47 14.47
N ASP A 56 0.65 -9.01 15.55
CA ASP A 56 0.95 -8.25 16.77
C ASP A 56 1.78 -6.99 16.51
N HIS A 57 2.71 -7.04 15.55
CA HIS A 57 3.51 -5.86 15.18
C HIS A 57 2.66 -4.72 14.63
N ILE A 58 1.55 -5.03 13.96
CA ILE A 58 0.63 -4.03 13.42
C ILE A 58 -0.38 -3.57 14.48
N GLN A 59 -0.85 -4.49 15.32
CA GLN A 59 -1.84 -4.20 16.37
C GLN A 59 -1.22 -3.45 17.57
N PHE A 60 0.01 -3.78 17.92
CA PHE A 60 0.73 -3.28 19.08
C PHE A 60 2.16 -2.83 18.70
N PRO A 61 2.32 -1.87 17.77
CA PRO A 61 3.64 -1.50 17.24
C PRO A 61 4.59 -0.93 18.30
N THR A 62 4.07 -0.41 19.42
CA THR A 62 4.88 0.09 20.54
C THR A 62 5.59 -0.99 21.33
N ASP A 63 5.18 -2.25 21.17
CA ASP A 63 5.72 -3.37 21.95
C ASP A 63 6.96 -3.99 21.28
N PHE A 64 7.31 -3.51 20.08
CA PHE A 64 8.39 -4.06 19.26
C PHE A 64 9.43 -2.99 18.93
N GLU A 65 10.68 -3.19 19.38
CA GLU A 65 11.79 -2.26 19.15
C GLU A 65 12.01 -1.97 17.65
N ALA A 66 11.94 -2.99 16.79
CA ALA A 66 12.09 -2.83 15.34
C ALA A 66 11.02 -1.92 14.71
N MET A 67 9.80 -1.89 15.24
CA MET A 67 8.73 -1.00 14.78
C MET A 67 9.01 0.45 15.20
N ILE A 68 9.52 0.64 16.42
CA ILE A 68 9.94 1.95 16.93
C ILE A 68 11.09 2.50 16.08
N GLU A 69 12.15 1.71 15.87
CA GLU A 69 13.32 2.09 15.08
C GLU A 69 12.99 2.40 13.62
N SER A 70 12.01 1.70 13.05
CA SER A 70 11.54 1.93 11.68
C SER A 70 10.58 3.12 11.56
N GLY A 71 10.34 3.84 12.65
CA GLY A 71 9.43 5.00 12.67
C GLY A 71 7.99 4.60 12.35
N LEU A 72 7.55 3.44 12.84
CA LEU A 72 6.18 2.94 12.75
C LEU A 72 5.42 3.14 14.07
N THR A 73 5.87 4.10 14.88
CA THR A 73 5.22 4.55 16.12
C THR A 73 5.37 6.06 16.28
N GLY A 74 4.48 6.69 17.07
CA GLY A 74 4.55 8.11 17.45
C GLY A 74 4.54 9.06 16.25
N ASN A 75 5.13 10.25 16.40
CA ASN A 75 5.05 11.34 15.42
C ASN A 75 5.55 10.96 14.00
N GLN A 76 6.50 10.03 13.89
CA GLN A 76 6.97 9.57 12.57
C GLN A 76 5.90 8.73 11.85
N LEU A 77 5.17 7.89 12.59
CA LEU A 77 4.02 7.18 12.05
C LEU A 77 2.93 8.17 11.67
N ASP A 78 2.60 9.12 12.55
CA ASP A 78 1.55 10.10 12.30
C ASP A 78 1.80 10.86 10.99
N LEU A 79 3.03 11.34 10.76
CA LEU A 79 3.41 12.01 9.53
C LEU A 79 3.30 11.12 8.29
N LYS A 80 3.69 9.84 8.41
CA LYS A 80 3.59 8.85 7.33
C LYS A 80 2.13 8.60 6.96
N LEU A 81 1.26 8.42 7.96
CA LEU A 81 -0.17 8.17 7.77
C LEU A 81 -0.87 9.41 7.21
N GLU A 82 -0.62 10.60 7.76
CA GLU A 82 -1.18 11.87 7.26
C GLU A 82 -0.79 12.11 5.79
N SER A 83 0.48 11.91 5.45
CA SER A 83 0.96 12.06 4.07
C SER A 83 0.24 11.09 3.12
N PHE A 84 0.09 9.83 3.50
CA PHE A 84 -0.64 8.83 2.71
C PHE A 84 -2.12 9.18 2.60
N GLU A 85 -2.77 9.50 3.72
CA GLU A 85 -4.18 9.87 3.82
C GLU A 85 -4.53 11.01 2.87
N TYR A 86 -3.73 12.09 2.88
CA TYR A 86 -3.95 13.23 2.01
C TYR A 86 -4.01 12.82 0.53
N SER A 87 -3.04 12.04 0.06
CA SER A 87 -3.05 11.55 -1.33
C SER A 87 -4.15 10.52 -1.61
N TYR A 88 -4.55 9.76 -0.60
CA TYR A 88 -5.62 8.79 -0.72
C TYR A 88 -6.98 9.48 -0.89
N ILE A 89 -7.22 10.57 -0.14
CA ILE A 89 -8.39 11.44 -0.28
C ILE A 89 -8.39 12.11 -1.64
N GLU A 90 -7.27 12.76 -2.01
CA GLU A 90 -7.13 13.45 -3.31
C GLU A 90 -7.43 12.50 -4.48
N PHE A 91 -6.89 11.28 -4.45
CA PHE A 91 -7.21 10.27 -5.46
C PHE A 91 -8.69 9.84 -5.45
N HIS A 92 -9.35 9.76 -4.29
CA HIS A 92 -10.77 9.40 -4.21
C HIS A 92 -11.68 10.52 -4.71
N GLU A 93 -11.31 11.77 -4.49
CA GLU A 93 -12.13 12.94 -4.85
C GLU A 93 -11.92 13.34 -6.31
N GLU A 94 -10.69 13.30 -6.80
CA GLU A 94 -10.34 13.81 -8.13
C GLU A 94 -10.05 12.68 -9.14
N GLY A 95 -9.78 11.47 -8.67
CA GLY A 95 -9.32 10.37 -9.52
C GLY A 95 -7.98 10.67 -10.17
N GLY A 96 -7.76 10.12 -11.37
CA GLY A 96 -6.58 10.44 -12.18
C GLY A 96 -5.38 9.53 -11.96
N LEU A 97 -4.61 9.32 -13.03
CA LEU A 97 -3.43 8.46 -13.02
C LEU A 97 -2.29 9.02 -12.16
N GLU A 98 -2.16 10.35 -12.10
CA GLU A 98 -1.14 11.02 -11.28
C GLU A 98 -1.38 10.81 -9.81
N ASN A 99 -2.60 11.05 -9.36
CA ASN A 99 -2.99 10.87 -7.97
C ASN A 99 -2.90 9.40 -7.56
N LEU A 100 -3.28 8.46 -8.45
CA LEU A 100 -3.07 7.03 -8.22
C LEU A 100 -1.59 6.68 -8.01
N VAL A 101 -0.70 7.20 -8.86
CA VAL A 101 0.74 6.96 -8.73
C VAL A 101 1.28 7.56 -7.43
N LEU A 102 0.82 8.76 -7.07
CA LEU A 102 1.24 9.45 -5.85
C LEU A 102 0.86 8.68 -4.58
N VAL A 103 -0.40 8.24 -4.48
CA VAL A 103 -0.87 7.47 -3.31
C VAL A 103 -0.15 6.13 -3.20
N LEU A 104 0.08 5.45 -4.33
CA LEU A 104 0.84 4.21 -4.36
C LEU A 104 2.29 4.41 -3.93
N ASP A 105 2.95 5.50 -4.36
CA ASP A 105 4.33 5.77 -3.97
C ASP A 105 4.48 6.03 -2.48
N LYS A 106 3.55 6.80 -1.89
CA LYS A 106 3.50 7.01 -0.43
C LYS A 106 3.19 5.71 0.31
N GLY A 107 2.26 4.91 -0.19
CA GLY A 107 1.94 3.60 0.39
C GLY A 107 3.12 2.64 0.37
N ARG A 108 3.90 2.64 -0.72
CA ARG A 108 5.13 1.86 -0.85
C ARG A 108 6.14 2.18 0.25
N ILE A 109 6.29 3.44 0.66
CA ILE A 109 7.24 3.85 1.70
C ILE A 109 6.84 3.25 3.07
N LEU A 110 5.56 3.28 3.42
CA LEU A 110 5.08 2.65 4.65
C LEU A 110 5.24 1.13 4.62
N LEU A 111 4.86 0.49 3.50
CA LEU A 111 5.03 -0.96 3.34
C LEU A 111 6.50 -1.39 3.42
N ASN A 112 7.42 -0.57 2.88
CA ASN A 112 8.85 -0.83 3.01
C ASN A 112 9.31 -0.78 4.48
N SER A 113 8.83 0.21 5.23
CA SER A 113 9.12 0.31 6.67
C SER A 113 8.59 -0.93 7.41
N ILE A 114 7.35 -1.35 7.11
CA ILE A 114 6.73 -2.55 7.73
C ILE A 114 7.50 -3.82 7.35
N ALA A 115 7.91 -3.97 6.09
CA ALA A 115 8.65 -5.14 5.63
C ALA A 115 9.98 -5.34 6.36
N GLY A 116 10.67 -4.24 6.71
CA GLY A 116 11.90 -4.27 7.49
C GLY A 116 11.67 -4.55 8.98
N ALA A 117 10.51 -4.15 9.52
CA ALA A 117 10.23 -4.19 10.95
C ALA A 117 9.40 -5.40 11.40
N ALA A 118 8.56 -5.96 10.53
CA ALA A 118 7.65 -7.07 10.83
C ALA A 118 8.19 -8.39 10.24
N PRO A 119 8.73 -9.30 11.08
CA PRO A 119 9.29 -10.56 10.64
C PRO A 119 8.29 -11.43 9.88
N GLY A 120 8.77 -12.16 8.88
CA GLY A 120 7.97 -13.15 8.15
C GLY A 120 7.03 -12.60 7.08
N PHE A 121 6.86 -11.27 6.98
CA PHE A 121 6.03 -10.67 5.94
C PHE A 121 6.83 -10.30 4.69
N GLY A 122 8.01 -9.70 4.82
CA GLY A 122 8.89 -9.36 3.69
C GLY A 122 8.30 -8.28 2.76
N SER A 123 8.95 -8.06 1.62
CA SER A 123 8.71 -6.92 0.70
C SER A 123 7.62 -7.14 -0.36
N PHE A 124 6.87 -8.25 -0.34
CA PHE A 124 5.97 -8.65 -1.43
C PHE A 124 4.97 -7.56 -1.87
N ALA A 125 4.29 -6.91 -0.93
CA ALA A 125 3.28 -5.89 -1.25
C ALA A 125 3.94 -4.59 -1.75
N GLN A 126 5.09 -4.24 -1.17
CA GLN A 126 5.91 -3.11 -1.58
C GLN A 126 6.43 -3.30 -3.02
N GLU A 127 6.95 -4.49 -3.34
CA GLU A 127 7.41 -4.87 -4.68
C GLU A 127 6.27 -4.88 -5.70
N LEU A 128 5.10 -5.45 -5.35
CA LEU A 128 3.93 -5.43 -6.23
C LEU A 128 3.55 -3.99 -6.61
N ILE A 129 3.50 -3.09 -5.62
CA ILE A 129 3.22 -1.67 -5.86
C ILE A 129 4.30 -1.04 -6.75
N GLU A 130 5.57 -1.39 -6.60
CA GLU A 130 6.61 -0.90 -7.51
C GLU A 130 6.40 -1.31 -8.95
N PHE A 131 6.04 -2.58 -9.19
CA PHE A 131 5.76 -3.05 -10.55
C PHE A 131 4.56 -2.33 -11.16
N ILE A 132 3.51 -2.10 -10.37
CA ILE A 132 2.35 -1.29 -10.78
C ILE A 132 2.80 0.12 -11.17
N ILE A 133 3.51 0.82 -10.28
CA ILE A 133 3.96 2.20 -10.54
C ILE A 133 4.82 2.26 -11.81
N LYS A 134 5.74 1.31 -12.01
CA LYS A 134 6.60 1.23 -13.20
C LYS A 134 5.77 1.07 -14.47
N GLU A 135 4.81 0.15 -14.49
CA GLU A 135 3.94 -0.08 -15.66
C GLU A 135 3.03 1.13 -15.94
N LEU A 136 2.46 1.76 -14.90
CA LEU A 136 1.64 2.97 -15.05
C LEU A 136 2.43 4.15 -15.63
N LYS A 137 3.69 4.32 -15.21
CA LYS A 137 4.57 5.40 -15.71
C LYS A 137 5.04 5.16 -17.15
N GLN A 138 5.27 3.90 -17.55
CA GLN A 138 5.68 3.59 -18.94
C GLN A 138 4.66 4.04 -19.99
N ARG A 139 3.39 4.15 -19.63
CA ARG A 139 2.33 4.62 -20.55
C ARG A 139 2.28 6.13 -20.77
N LYS A 140 3.04 6.91 -19.99
CA LYS A 140 3.14 8.37 -20.18
C LYS A 140 4.23 8.80 -21.17
N ALA A 141 5.10 7.87 -21.57
CA ALA A 141 6.15 8.08 -22.56
C ALA A 141 5.70 7.59 -23.94
#